data_AF-A0A2C7A4Q6-F1
#
_entry.id   AF-A0A2C7A4Q6-F1
#
_cell.length_a   1.000
_cell.length_b   1.000
_cell.length_c   1.000
_cell.angle_alpha   90.00
_cell.angle_beta   90.00
_cell.angle_gamma   90.00
#
_symmetry.space_group_name_H-M   'P 1'
#
loop_
_entity.id
_entity.type
_entity.pdbx_description
1 polymer ?
#
loop_
_entity_poly.entity_id
_entity_poly.type
_entity_poly.pdbx_seq_one_letter_code
_entity_poly.pdbx_strand_id
1 'polypeptide(L)'
;MAFDIRRGLLRAWVLLSFLWVLYVGVLGFREVKEEWAPGIEQAAIIDGDNMAAVPCEAAPTGHTKIEGFGRTYCLLPVLEFRRQNIEYRDLDYNEVIRRSYQRVGLHFGWRYDSTKMLAAFALIPPILLLALGAAVVWVIRGFRRA
;
A
#
# COMPACT_ATOMS: atom_id res chain seq x y z
N MET A 1 -4.29 -28.28 41.56
CA MET A 1 -3.56 -27.71 40.40
C MET A 1 -3.90 -26.24 40.30
N ALA A 2 -3.05 -25.36 40.82
CA ALA A 2 -3.23 -23.92 40.67
C ALA A 2 -2.93 -23.56 39.21
N PHE A 3 -3.94 -23.07 38.48
CA PHE A 3 -3.74 -22.52 37.14
C PHE A 3 -2.77 -21.34 37.27
N ASP A 4 -1.60 -21.42 36.64
CA ASP A 4 -0.66 -20.29 36.59
C ASP A 4 -1.26 -19.25 35.64
N ILE A 5 -2.16 -18.41 36.17
CA ILE A 5 -2.96 -17.40 35.46
C ILE A 5 -2.08 -16.54 34.55
N ARG A 6 -0.82 -16.31 34.93
CA ARG A 6 0.15 -15.54 34.12
C ARG A 6 0.52 -16.24 32.82
N ARG A 7 0.65 -17.57 32.82
CA ARG A 7 0.94 -18.36 31.61
C ARG A 7 -0.32 -18.59 30.77
N GLY A 8 -1.47 -18.72 31.42
CA GLY A 8 -2.76 -18.85 30.74
C GLY A 8 -3.13 -17.59 29.95
N LEU A 9 -2.95 -16.41 30.55
CA LEU A 9 -3.25 -15.13 29.91
C LEU A 9 -2.39 -14.88 28.66
N LEU A 10 -1.08 -15.15 28.74
CA LEU A 10 -0.18 -14.98 27.60
C LEU A 10 -0.59 -15.86 26.42
N ARG A 11 -0.92 -17.14 26.68
CA ARG A 11 -1.37 -18.07 25.63
C ARG A 11 -2.69 -17.64 24.99
N ALA A 12 -3.65 -17.21 25.81
CA ALA A 12 -4.93 -16.69 25.32
C ALA A 12 -4.74 -15.42 24.47
N TRP A 13 -3.85 -14.51 24.90
CA TRP A 13 -3.54 -13.29 24.15
C TRP A 13 -2.88 -13.58 22.79
N VAL A 14 -1.92 -14.51 22.74
CA VAL A 14 -1.29 -14.92 21.47
C VAL A 14 -2.32 -15.51 20.52
N LEU A 15 -3.19 -16.41 21.00
CA LEU A 15 -4.24 -17.00 20.19
C LEU A 15 -5.23 -15.95 19.67
N LEU A 16 -5.67 -15.03 20.53
CA LEU A 16 -6.58 -13.96 20.14
C LEU A 16 -5.96 -13.02 19.10
N SER A 17 -4.68 -12.65 19.27
CA SER A 17 -3.95 -11.80 18.32
C SER A 17 -3.78 -12.47 16.98
N PHE A 18 -3.47 -13.78 16.97
CA PHE A 18 -3.35 -14.55 15.74
C PHE A 18 -4.69 -14.64 15.00
N LEU A 19 -5.78 -14.95 15.70
CA LEU A 19 -7.13 -14.96 15.12
C LEU A 19 -7.54 -13.59 14.59
N TRP A 20 -7.17 -12.51 15.28
CA TRP A 20 -7.42 -11.14 14.82
C TRP A 20 -6.71 -10.84 13.50
N VAL A 21 -5.41 -11.15 13.40
CA VAL A 21 -4.63 -10.93 12.18
C VAL A 21 -5.21 -11.75 11.02
N LEU A 22 -5.60 -13.00 11.26
CA LEU A 22 -6.27 -13.82 10.24
C LEU A 22 -7.60 -13.20 9.80
N TYR A 23 -8.40 -12.73 10.76
CA TYR A 23 -9.69 -12.08 10.48
C TYR A 23 -9.52 -10.84 9.61
N VAL A 24 -8.61 -9.93 9.98
CA VAL A 24 -8.30 -8.73 9.19
C VAL A 24 -7.73 -9.09 7.82
N GLY A 25 -6.87 -10.12 7.76
CA GLY A 25 -6.32 -10.63 6.52
C GLY A 25 -7.40 -11.14 5.56
N VAL A 26 -8.40 -11.86 6.06
CA VAL A 26 -9.54 -12.33 5.24
C VAL A 26 -10.41 -11.17 4.76
N LEU A 27 -10.71 -10.21 5.64
CA LEU A 27 -11.51 -9.05 5.28
C LEU A 27 -10.85 -8.17 4.23
N GLY A 28 -9.54 -7.89 4.39
CA GLY A 28 -8.77 -7.04 3.48
C GLY A 28 -8.22 -7.76 2.25
N PHE A 29 -8.45 -9.07 2.11
CA PHE A 29 -7.85 -9.87 1.05
C PHE A 29 -8.28 -9.40 -0.34
N ARG A 30 -9.50 -8.88 -0.49
CA ARG A 30 -10.03 -8.45 -1.79
C ARG A 30 -9.33 -7.19 -2.26
N GLU A 31 -9.22 -6.20 -1.39
CA GLU A 31 -8.57 -4.92 -1.63
C GLU A 31 -7.09 -5.11 -1.93
N VAL A 32 -6.41 -5.96 -1.15
CA VAL A 32 -5.00 -6.32 -1.40
C VAL A 32 -4.88 -7.09 -2.71
N LYS A 33 -5.75 -8.07 -2.99
CA LYS A 33 -5.67 -8.84 -4.24
C LYS A 33 -5.86 -7.95 -5.47
N GLU A 34 -6.72 -6.94 -5.39
CA GLU A 34 -6.92 -5.96 -6.46
C GLU A 34 -5.72 -5.01 -6.62
N GLU A 35 -5.13 -4.54 -5.51
CA GLU A 35 -3.89 -3.73 -5.49
C GLU A 35 -2.66 -4.51 -6.01
N TRP A 36 -2.60 -5.81 -5.72
CA TRP A 36 -1.48 -6.68 -6.07
C TRP A 36 -1.70 -7.48 -7.35
N ALA A 37 -2.88 -7.40 -7.96
CA ALA A 37 -3.10 -7.92 -9.30
C ALA A 37 -1.96 -7.39 -10.21
N PRO A 38 -1.41 -8.20 -11.11
CA PRO A 38 -0.29 -7.80 -11.96
C PRO A 38 -0.69 -6.61 -12.85
N GLY A 39 -0.54 -5.43 -12.30
CA GLY A 39 -0.64 -4.14 -12.94
C GLY A 39 0.74 -3.70 -13.38
N ILE A 40 0.75 -3.06 -14.54
CA ILE A 40 1.85 -2.40 -15.25
C ILE A 40 2.72 -1.43 -14.41
N GLU A 41 2.44 -1.23 -13.13
CA GLU A 41 3.27 -0.42 -12.23
C GLU A 41 4.71 -0.96 -12.10
N GLN A 42 4.94 -2.25 -12.35
CA GLN A 42 6.31 -2.78 -12.42
C GLN A 42 7.10 -2.17 -13.59
N ALA A 43 6.47 -1.78 -14.70
CA ALA A 43 7.19 -1.20 -15.84
C ALA A 43 7.54 0.29 -15.61
N ALA A 44 6.76 1.02 -14.80
CA ALA A 44 7.03 2.43 -14.51
C ALA A 44 8.16 2.63 -13.48
N ILE A 45 8.33 1.70 -12.54
CA ILE A 45 9.37 1.78 -11.50
C ILE A 45 10.74 1.34 -12.04
N ILE A 46 10.79 0.50 -13.07
CA ILE A 46 12.04 -0.10 -13.56
C ILE A 46 12.86 0.87 -14.45
N ASP A 47 12.26 1.91 -15.03
CA ASP A 47 12.96 2.83 -15.97
C ASP A 47 12.87 4.33 -15.64
N GLY A 48 12.59 4.65 -14.38
CA GLY A 48 12.83 5.97 -13.81
C GLY A 48 11.57 6.82 -13.66
N ASP A 49 11.50 7.47 -12.51
CA ASP A 49 10.50 8.42 -12.02
C ASP A 49 10.38 9.69 -12.89
N ASN A 50 10.33 9.56 -14.22
CA ASN A 50 10.37 10.66 -15.20
C ASN A 50 9.57 10.39 -16.47
N MET A 51 8.74 9.35 -16.54
CA MET A 51 7.95 9.02 -17.73
C MET A 51 6.45 9.28 -17.52
N ALA A 52 5.82 9.91 -18.51
CA ALA A 52 4.38 10.08 -18.63
C ALA A 52 3.84 9.08 -19.67
N ALA A 53 2.66 8.50 -19.40
CA ALA A 53 2.02 7.60 -20.33
C ALA A 53 1.13 8.38 -21.32
N VAL A 54 1.30 8.12 -22.61
CA VAL A 54 0.48 8.72 -23.68
C VAL A 54 -0.03 7.64 -24.64
N PRO A 55 -1.18 7.86 -25.31
CA PRO A 55 -1.58 7.03 -26.44
C PRO A 55 -0.47 7.05 -27.49
N CYS A 56 -0.06 5.89 -28.00
CA CYS A 56 1.04 5.81 -28.97
C CYS A 56 0.77 6.56 -30.29
N GLU A 57 -0.50 6.83 -30.61
CA GLU A 57 -0.90 7.65 -31.75
C GLU A 57 -0.51 9.13 -31.60
N ALA A 58 -0.41 9.61 -30.35
CA ALA A 58 -0.03 10.99 -30.02
C ALA A 58 1.48 11.13 -29.72
N ALA A 59 2.21 10.03 -29.64
CA ALA A 59 3.61 10.02 -29.27
C ALA A 59 4.52 10.29 -30.50
N PRO A 60 5.61 11.06 -30.35
CA PRO A 60 6.65 11.18 -31.37
C PRO A 60 7.29 9.83 -31.72
N THR A 61 8.05 9.77 -32.81
CA THR A 61 8.75 8.54 -33.20
C THR A 61 9.92 8.24 -32.25
N GLY A 62 10.13 6.96 -31.92
CA GLY A 62 11.30 6.50 -31.15
C GLY A 62 11.06 6.23 -29.66
N HIS A 63 9.82 6.24 -29.18
CA HIS A 63 9.51 5.92 -27.77
C HIS A 63 9.26 4.44 -27.51
N THR A 64 9.50 4.04 -26.26
CA THR A 64 9.25 2.67 -25.79
C THR A 64 7.74 2.41 -25.75
N LYS A 65 7.31 1.47 -26.59
CA LYS A 65 5.93 0.96 -26.60
C LYS A 65 5.80 -0.08 -25.50
N ILE A 66 4.74 0.05 -24.70
CA ILE A 66 4.38 -0.92 -23.68
C ILE A 66 2.97 -1.39 -23.96
N GLU A 67 2.81 -2.71 -23.98
CA GLU A 67 1.52 -3.36 -24.11
C GLU A 67 1.08 -3.85 -22.73
N GLY A 68 -0.12 -3.44 -22.31
CA GLY A 68 -0.70 -3.86 -21.04
C GLY A 68 -2.20 -3.63 -21.01
N PHE A 69 -2.95 -4.54 -20.39
CA PHE A 69 -4.41 -4.43 -20.25
C PHE A 69 -5.17 -4.31 -21.58
N GLY A 70 -4.68 -4.96 -22.64
CA GLY A 70 -5.30 -4.93 -23.96
C GLY A 70 -5.20 -3.57 -24.66
N ARG A 71 -4.30 -2.69 -24.19
CA ARG A 71 -4.01 -1.38 -24.79
C ARG A 71 -2.50 -1.21 -24.98
N THR A 72 -2.15 -0.43 -25.99
CA THR A 72 -0.76 -0.03 -26.26
C THR A 72 -0.60 1.44 -25.90
N TYR A 73 0.35 1.73 -25.03
CA TYR A 73 0.71 3.10 -24.64
C TYR A 73 2.21 3.29 -24.77
N CYS A 74 2.62 4.53 -24.92
CA CYS A 74 4.00 4.93 -25.12
C CYS A 74 4.45 5.73 -23.90
N LEU A 75 5.67 5.47 -23.43
CA LEU A 75 6.28 6.24 -22.36
C LEU A 75 7.07 7.41 -22.95
N LEU A 76 6.76 8.61 -22.47
CA LEU A 76 7.37 9.86 -22.90
C LEU A 76 8.03 10.54 -21.69
N PRO A 77 9.25 11.06 -21.77
CA PRO A 77 9.83 11.85 -20.68
C PRO A 77 8.90 13.01 -20.29
N VAL A 78 8.70 13.25 -19.00
CA VAL A 78 7.76 14.27 -18.48
C VAL A 78 8.10 15.66 -19.03
N LEU A 79 9.38 15.96 -19.24
CA LEU A 79 9.79 17.23 -19.87
C LEU A 79 9.25 17.37 -21.29
N GLU A 80 9.27 16.30 -22.09
CA GLU A 80 8.75 16.30 -23.45
C GLU A 80 7.21 16.30 -23.45
N PHE A 81 6.60 15.54 -22.55
CA PHE A 81 5.16 15.56 -22.33
C PHE A 81 4.63 16.97 -22.00
N ARG A 82 5.32 17.71 -21.11
CA ARG A 82 4.98 19.10 -20.75
C ARG A 82 5.18 20.09 -21.91
N ARG A 83 6.15 19.84 -22.80
CA ARG A 83 6.33 20.67 -24.01
C ARG A 83 5.15 20.52 -24.96
N GLN A 84 4.61 19.31 -25.10
CA GLN A 84 3.47 19.02 -25.98
C GLN A 84 2.14 19.43 -25.35
N ASN A 85 2.01 19.31 -24.03
CA ASN A 85 0.78 19.57 -23.30
C ASN A 85 0.99 20.74 -22.34
N ILE A 86 0.83 21.97 -22.86
CA ILE A 86 1.07 23.23 -22.13
C ILE A 86 0.24 23.31 -20.84
N GLU A 87 -0.93 22.68 -20.81
CA GLU A 87 -1.81 22.58 -19.63
C GLU A 87 -1.15 21.89 -18.41
N TYR A 88 -0.08 21.10 -18.60
CA TYR A 88 0.66 20.43 -17.53
C TYR A 88 1.92 21.16 -17.10
N ARG A 89 2.22 22.32 -17.68
CA ARG A 89 3.49 23.02 -17.48
C ARG A 89 3.73 23.38 -16.01
N ASP A 90 2.68 23.86 -15.35
CA ASP A 90 2.74 24.40 -13.98
C ASP A 90 2.30 23.39 -12.92
N LEU A 91 1.95 22.17 -13.32
CA LEU A 91 1.55 21.12 -12.38
C LEU A 91 2.78 20.50 -11.71
N ASP A 92 2.57 20.05 -10.47
CA ASP A 92 3.58 19.27 -9.75
C ASP A 92 3.95 18.00 -10.54
N TYR A 93 5.19 17.58 -10.40
CA TYR A 93 5.73 16.41 -11.07
C TYR A 93 4.82 15.18 -10.91
N ASN A 94 4.39 14.89 -9.68
CA ASN A 94 3.54 13.74 -9.38
C ASN A 94 2.13 13.89 -9.98
N GLU A 95 1.63 15.12 -10.05
CA GLU A 95 0.32 15.40 -10.63
C GLU A 95 0.30 15.18 -12.14
N VAL A 96 1.39 15.51 -12.82
CA VAL A 96 1.57 15.26 -14.26
C VAL A 96 1.55 13.77 -14.55
N ILE A 97 2.33 12.97 -13.80
CA ILE A 97 2.31 11.51 -13.93
C ILE A 97 0.88 11.01 -13.70
N ARG A 98 0.30 11.29 -12.54
CA ARG A 98 -1.02 10.79 -12.14
C ARG A 98 -2.07 11.01 -13.21
N ARG A 99 -2.15 12.23 -13.75
CA ARG A 99 -3.13 12.58 -14.79
C ARG A 99 -2.80 11.98 -16.15
N SER A 100 -1.52 11.86 -16.52
CA SER A 100 -1.12 11.22 -17.78
C SER A 100 -1.52 9.74 -17.81
N TYR A 101 -1.29 9.01 -16.72
CA TYR A 101 -1.70 7.62 -16.58
C TYR A 101 -3.22 7.48 -16.56
N GLN A 102 -3.93 8.38 -15.87
CA GLN A 102 -5.39 8.38 -15.87
C GLN A 102 -5.99 8.54 -17.28
N ARG A 103 -5.38 9.35 -18.16
CA ARG A 103 -5.86 9.53 -19.54
C ARG A 103 -5.84 8.24 -20.36
N VAL A 104 -4.84 7.39 -20.15
CA VAL A 104 -4.75 6.08 -20.82
C VAL A 104 -5.58 4.99 -20.13
N GLY A 105 -6.32 5.35 -19.08
CA GLY A 105 -7.14 4.43 -18.28
C GLY A 105 -6.36 3.67 -17.23
N LEU A 106 -5.19 4.18 -16.84
CA LEU A 106 -4.31 3.56 -15.85
C LEU A 106 -4.39 4.35 -14.55
N HIS A 107 -4.64 3.64 -13.45
CA HIS A 107 -4.60 4.26 -12.12
C HIS A 107 -3.17 4.19 -11.59
N PHE A 108 -2.54 5.36 -11.43
CA PHE A 108 -1.26 5.48 -10.74
C PHE A 108 -1.53 5.62 -9.24
N GLY A 109 -1.20 4.59 -8.47
CA GLY A 109 -1.33 4.59 -7.00
C GLY A 109 -0.04 4.12 -6.36
N TRP A 110 0.29 4.60 -5.18
CA TRP A 110 1.37 3.96 -4.43
C TRP A 110 0.84 2.58 -4.00
N ARG A 111 1.46 1.51 -4.50
CA ARG A 111 1.12 0.09 -4.32
C ARG A 111 1.10 -0.44 -2.87
N TYR A 112 1.13 0.48 -1.91
CA TYR A 112 1.19 0.19 -0.50
C TYR A 112 0.25 1.06 0.33
N ASP A 113 -0.55 1.96 -0.26
CA ASP A 113 -1.39 2.83 0.56
C ASP A 113 -2.50 2.03 1.24
N SER A 114 -3.15 1.11 0.53
CA SER A 114 -4.14 0.21 1.12
C SER A 114 -3.47 -0.85 2.01
N THR A 115 -2.35 -1.42 1.56
CA THR A 115 -1.59 -2.40 2.35
C THR A 115 -1.05 -1.83 3.68
N LYS A 116 -0.57 -0.57 3.72
CA LYS A 116 -0.11 0.09 4.95
C LYS A 116 -1.24 0.28 5.95
N MET A 117 -2.40 0.74 5.48
CA MET A 117 -3.56 0.96 6.34
C MET A 117 -4.07 -0.37 6.90
N LEU A 118 -4.12 -1.41 6.06
CA LEU A 118 -4.51 -2.75 6.50
C LEU A 118 -3.51 -3.34 7.50
N ALA A 119 -2.20 -3.20 7.26
CA ALA A 119 -1.17 -3.66 8.17
C ALA A 119 -1.24 -2.93 9.53
N ALA A 120 -1.46 -1.62 9.51
CA ALA A 120 -1.68 -0.83 10.72
C ALA A 120 -2.90 -1.33 11.49
N PHE A 121 -4.03 -1.57 10.81
CA PHE A 121 -5.25 -2.07 11.44
C PHE A 121 -5.12 -3.51 11.95
N ALA A 122 -4.32 -4.34 11.30
CA ALA A 122 -4.03 -5.70 11.75
C ALA A 122 -3.15 -5.73 13.02
N LEU A 123 -2.17 -4.82 13.13
CA LEU A 123 -1.13 -4.88 14.16
C LEU A 123 -1.37 -3.95 15.36
N ILE A 124 -1.96 -2.77 15.16
CA ILE A 124 -2.14 -1.79 16.25
C ILE A 124 -3.05 -2.33 17.36
N PRO A 125 -4.24 -2.90 17.08
CA PRO A 125 -5.12 -3.42 18.14
C PRO A 125 -4.48 -4.48 19.04
N PRO A 126 -3.81 -5.55 18.53
CA PRO A 126 -3.19 -6.54 19.40
C PRO A 126 -2.03 -5.96 20.21
N ILE A 127 -1.23 -5.03 19.65
CA ILE A 127 -0.15 -4.35 20.38
C ILE A 127 -0.72 -3.51 21.52
N LEU A 128 -1.79 -2.75 21.30
CA LEU A 128 -2.45 -1.96 22.34
C LEU A 128 -3.03 -2.85 23.45
N LEU A 129 -3.69 -3.95 23.07
CA LEU A 129 -4.20 -4.95 24.02
C LEU A 129 -3.07 -5.55 24.88
N LEU A 130 -1.91 -5.84 24.28
CA LEU A 130 -0.75 -6.33 25.01
C LEU A 130 -0.21 -5.30 25.99
N ALA A 131 -0.04 -4.05 25.54
CA ALA A 131 0.48 -2.96 26.36
C ALA A 131 -0.43 -2.69 27.55
N LEU A 132 -1.75 -2.66 27.34
CA LEU A 132 -2.76 -2.53 28.40
C LEU A 132 -2.71 -3.70 29.38
N GLY A 133 -2.66 -4.95 28.88
CA GLY A 133 -2.55 -6.14 29.72
C GLY A 133 -1.28 -6.13 30.57
N ALA A 134 -0.14 -5.74 29.98
CA ALA A 134 1.14 -5.62 30.67
C ALA A 134 1.11 -4.53 31.74
N ALA A 135 0.52 -3.37 31.44
CA ALA A 135 0.37 -2.26 32.38
C ALA A 135 -0.47 -2.66 33.60
N VAL A 136 -1.60 -3.34 33.41
CA VAL A 136 -2.44 -3.83 34.52
C VAL A 136 -1.68 -4.82 35.41
N VAL A 137 -0.95 -5.77 34.81
CA VAL A 137 -0.12 -6.72 35.57
C VAL A 137 0.98 -6.00 36.36
N TRP A 138 1.60 -4.98 35.76
CA TRP A 138 2.63 -4.18 36.43
C TRP A 138 2.06 -3.44 37.65
N VAL A 139 0.92 -2.76 37.51
CA VAL A 139 0.23 -2.05 38.60
C VAL A 139 -0.13 -2.99 39.75
N ILE A 140 -0.76 -4.14 39.45
CA ILE A 140 -1.15 -5.13 40.48
C ILE A 140 0.09 -5.67 41.21
N ARG A 141 1.22 -5.84 40.52
CA ARG A 141 2.46 -6.31 41.15
C ARG A 141 3.13 -5.24 42.01
N GLY A 142 2.99 -3.96 41.66
CA GLY A 142 3.44 -2.84 42.48
C GLY A 142 2.75 -2.85 43.85
N PHE A 143 1.42 -2.98 43.87
CA PHE A 143 0.64 -3.00 45.12
C PHE A 143 0.88 -4.24 46.00
N ARG A 144 1.38 -5.35 45.45
CA ARG A 144 1.70 -6.56 46.25
C ARG A 144 3.09 -6.51 46.91
N ARG A 145 3.90 -5.50 46.63
CA ARG A 145 5.24 -5.30 47.23
C ARG A 145 5.27 -4.18 48.28
N ALA A 146 4.19 -3.39 48.38
CA ALA A 146 3.97 -2.43 49.46
C ALA A 146 3.24 -3.12 50.62
#